data_AF-A0A1X9MGX1-F1
#
_entry.id   AF-A0A1X9MGX1-F1
#
_cell.length_a   1.000
_cell.length_b   1.000
_cell.length_c   1.000
_cell.angle_alpha   90.00
_cell.angle_beta   90.00
_cell.angle_gamma   90.00
#
_symmetry.space_group_name_H-M   'P 1'
#
loop_
_entity.id
_entity.type
_entity.pdbx_description
1 polymer ?
#
loop_
_entity_poly.entity_id
_entity_poly.type
_entity_poly.pdbx_seq_one_letter_code
_entity_poly.pdbx_strand_id
1 'polypeptide(L)'
;MSFDWTIFLSVAGAFGAAGTAQYLSHRLTEKREVDKFLKEKYQNLYSPLTFKIVNYIYTESDYRKGVNMGWKPDPDSLLEALMGLLEKNINYINIKLLGIYEEYKFSELNFKLKMEQGKKATKDPYQASQEFYARLAVFDEVLHEYIDLSEKLGVNINKDKVYGVLSIIKLYKFLEDFCFGSTAKFLFENAMHVNNDTLGERSGLLKITEVEMKTRSIEEYAKKHTGEFSQDCYKYMFELLYEIDELLSWTYDKFNKKLKDHVEEDLGFICWRLHKNINADALLKPFK
;
A
#
# COMPACT_ATOMS: atom_id res chain seq x y z
N MET A 1 -44.11 38.58 -51.36
CA MET A 1 -43.19 37.45 -51.13
C MET A 1 -43.68 36.68 -49.92
N SER A 2 -44.26 35.50 -50.10
CA SER A 2 -44.59 34.59 -48.99
C SER A 2 -43.29 33.94 -48.53
N PHE A 3 -42.91 34.14 -47.28
CA PHE A 3 -41.75 33.48 -46.69
C PHE A 3 -42.07 31.98 -46.60
N ASP A 4 -41.30 31.14 -47.29
CA ASP A 4 -41.55 29.71 -47.34
C ASP A 4 -41.05 29.03 -46.06
N TRP A 5 -41.91 29.08 -45.03
CA TRP A 5 -41.67 28.49 -43.72
C TRP A 5 -41.28 27.02 -43.77
N THR A 6 -41.72 26.30 -44.80
CA THR A 6 -41.41 24.89 -45.04
C THR A 6 -39.92 24.69 -45.32
N ILE A 7 -39.33 25.56 -46.13
CA ILE A 7 -37.90 25.53 -46.46
C ILE A 7 -37.08 25.91 -45.23
N PHE A 8 -37.49 26.96 -44.52
CA PHE A 8 -36.81 27.38 -43.28
C PHE A 8 -36.83 26.29 -42.20
N LEU A 9 -37.98 25.65 -41.96
CA LEU A 9 -38.10 24.54 -41.01
C LEU A 9 -37.30 23.30 -41.42
N SER A 10 -37.26 22.99 -42.72
CA SER A 10 -36.47 21.85 -43.23
C SER A 10 -34.97 22.11 -43.10
N VAL A 11 -34.51 23.32 -43.41
CA VAL A 11 -33.11 23.74 -43.28
C VAL A 11 -32.71 23.81 -41.81
N ALA A 12 -33.51 24.47 -40.96
CA ALA A 12 -33.26 24.54 -39.52
C ALA A 12 -33.30 23.16 -38.84
N GLY A 13 -34.22 22.28 -39.27
CA GLY A 13 -34.31 20.90 -38.81
C GLY A 13 -33.08 20.07 -39.23
N ALA A 14 -32.62 20.21 -40.47
CA ALA A 14 -31.42 19.51 -40.97
C ALA A 14 -30.15 19.98 -40.25
N PHE A 15 -29.97 21.30 -40.06
CA PHE A 15 -28.83 21.84 -39.31
C PHE A 15 -28.89 21.48 -37.82
N GLY A 16 -30.08 21.51 -37.20
CA GLY A 16 -30.28 21.09 -35.82
C GLY A 16 -29.97 19.61 -35.59
N ALA A 17 -30.44 18.75 -36.50
CA ALA A 17 -30.13 17.32 -36.48
C ALA A 17 -28.63 17.06 -36.70
N ALA A 18 -28.00 17.74 -37.67
CA ALA A 18 -26.57 17.61 -37.93
C ALA A 18 -25.71 18.08 -36.75
N GLY A 19 -26.05 19.22 -36.13
CA GLY A 19 -25.36 19.73 -34.95
C GLY A 19 -25.49 18.79 -33.75
N THR A 20 -26.69 18.24 -33.52
CA THR A 20 -26.92 17.27 -32.45
C THR A 20 -26.16 15.97 -32.71
N ALA A 21 -26.16 15.48 -33.96
CA ALA A 21 -25.42 14.28 -34.35
C ALA A 21 -23.91 14.46 -34.20
N GLN A 22 -23.36 15.62 -34.58
CA GLN A 22 -21.95 15.94 -34.41
C GLN A 22 -21.56 16.04 -32.92
N TYR A 23 -22.37 16.72 -32.11
CA TYR A 23 -22.15 16.80 -30.66
C TYR A 23 -22.17 15.42 -29.99
N LEU A 24 -23.18 14.60 -30.29
CA LEU A 24 -23.28 13.24 -29.77
C LEU A 24 -22.12 12.36 -30.26
N SER A 25 -21.75 12.46 -31.53
CA SER A 25 -20.62 11.72 -32.11
C SER A 25 -19.31 12.07 -31.42
N HIS A 26 -19.06 13.35 -31.17
CA HIS A 26 -17.87 13.82 -30.48
C HIS A 26 -17.81 13.30 -29.03
N ARG A 27 -18.90 13.43 -28.28
CA ARG A 27 -18.99 12.94 -26.90
C ARG A 27 -18.85 11.41 -26.82
N LEU A 28 -19.39 10.67 -27.77
CA LEU A 28 -19.23 9.21 -27.84
C LEU A 28 -17.80 8.81 -28.22
N THR A 29 -17.15 9.58 -29.09
CA THR A 29 -15.76 9.34 -29.51
C THR A 29 -14.80 9.59 -28.34
N GLU A 30 -14.96 10.71 -27.65
CA GLU A 30 -14.18 11.04 -26.46
C GLU A 30 -14.30 9.95 -25.39
N LYS A 31 -15.52 9.47 -25.12
CA LYS A 31 -15.74 8.36 -24.19
C LYS A 31 -15.01 7.07 -24.63
N ARG A 32 -15.04 6.73 -25.92
CA ARG A 32 -14.35 5.55 -26.45
C ARG A 32 -12.83 5.66 -26.32
N GLU A 33 -12.28 6.85 -26.55
CA GLU A 33 -10.84 7.10 -26.41
C GLU A 33 -10.41 6.96 -24.95
N VAL A 34 -11.18 7.53 -24.01
CA VAL A 34 -10.94 7.37 -22.57
C VAL A 34 -11.03 5.89 -22.16
N ASP A 35 -12.09 5.18 -22.56
CA ASP A 35 -12.25 3.77 -22.22
C ASP A 35 -11.12 2.91 -22.80
N LYS A 36 -10.66 3.22 -24.02
CA LYS A 36 -9.52 2.55 -24.65
C LYS A 36 -8.23 2.82 -23.88
N PHE A 37 -7.96 4.07 -23.52
CA PHE A 37 -6.79 4.45 -22.75
C PHE A 37 -6.77 3.77 -21.37
N LEU A 38 -7.91 3.72 -20.66
CA LEU A 38 -8.02 3.03 -19.38
C LEU A 38 -7.73 1.53 -19.50
N LYS A 39 -8.21 0.88 -20.56
CA LYS A 39 -7.92 -0.53 -20.84
C LYS A 39 -6.44 -0.76 -21.13
N GLU A 40 -5.82 0.09 -21.94
CA GLU A 40 -4.38 0.02 -22.22
C GLU A 40 -3.55 0.22 -20.95
N LYS A 41 -3.88 1.24 -20.15
CA LYS A 41 -3.28 1.50 -18.83
C LYS A 41 -3.41 0.27 -17.92
N TYR A 42 -4.59 -0.35 -17.86
CA TYR A 42 -4.81 -1.55 -17.06
C TYR A 42 -3.99 -2.76 -17.53
N GLN A 43 -4.02 -3.06 -18.83
CA GLN A 43 -3.40 -4.25 -19.42
C GLN A 43 -1.88 -4.17 -19.45
N ASN A 44 -1.33 -3.01 -19.80
CA ASN A 44 0.11 -2.86 -20.03
C ASN A 44 0.88 -2.53 -18.74
N LEU A 45 0.23 -1.86 -17.77
CA LEU A 45 0.88 -1.41 -16.54
C LEU A 45 0.32 -2.11 -15.29
N TYR A 46 -0.91 -1.81 -14.87
CA TYR A 46 -1.34 -2.17 -13.50
C TYR A 46 -1.56 -3.67 -13.30
N SER A 47 -2.09 -4.38 -14.29
CA SER A 47 -2.27 -5.83 -14.21
C SER A 47 -0.93 -6.59 -14.05
N PRO A 48 0.07 -6.42 -14.95
CA PRO A 48 1.36 -7.09 -14.79
C PRO A 48 2.12 -6.61 -13.54
N LEU A 49 2.02 -5.33 -13.19
CA LEU A 49 2.71 -4.76 -12.03
C LEU A 49 2.15 -5.30 -10.71
N THR A 50 0.82 -5.36 -10.57
CA THR A 50 0.15 -5.92 -9.38
C THR A 50 0.54 -7.37 -9.14
N PHE A 51 0.54 -8.19 -10.20
CA PHE A 51 0.97 -9.58 -10.08
C PHE A 51 2.41 -9.71 -9.56
N LYS A 52 3.32 -8.85 -10.05
CA LYS A 52 4.71 -8.82 -9.60
C LYS A 52 4.85 -8.32 -8.16
N ILE A 53 4.12 -7.28 -7.76
CA ILE A 53 4.09 -6.76 -6.38
C ILE A 53 3.67 -7.86 -5.40
N VAL A 54 2.56 -8.53 -5.70
CA VAL A 54 2.02 -9.60 -4.85
C VAL A 54 3.06 -10.71 -4.66
N ASN A 55 3.73 -11.13 -5.74
CA ASN A 55 4.78 -12.15 -5.65
C ASN A 55 6.03 -11.64 -4.91
N TYR A 56 6.43 -10.39 -5.13
CA TYR A 56 7.54 -9.76 -4.42
C TYR A 56 7.29 -9.77 -2.91
N ILE A 57 6.11 -9.33 -2.45
CA ILE A 57 5.81 -9.22 -1.01
C ILE A 57 5.93 -10.57 -0.30
N TYR A 58 5.36 -11.64 -0.87
CA TYR A 58 5.48 -12.97 -0.28
C TYR A 58 6.91 -13.52 -0.34
N THR A 59 7.62 -13.28 -1.46
CA THR A 59 9.01 -13.74 -1.61
C THR A 59 9.94 -13.02 -0.64
N GLU A 60 9.80 -11.71 -0.49
CA GLU A 60 10.53 -10.89 0.48
C GLU A 60 10.23 -11.32 1.93
N SER A 61 8.95 -11.61 2.23
CA SER A 61 8.52 -12.15 3.53
C SER A 61 9.24 -13.45 3.88
N ASP A 62 9.25 -14.42 2.95
CA ASP A 62 9.94 -15.70 3.14
C ASP A 62 11.47 -15.53 3.23
N TYR A 63 12.03 -14.59 2.47
CA TYR A 63 13.47 -14.29 2.46
C TYR A 63 13.92 -13.79 3.83
N ARG A 64 13.20 -12.81 4.38
CA ARG A 64 13.48 -12.22 5.69
C ARG A 64 13.34 -13.22 6.83
N LYS A 65 12.37 -14.13 6.71
CA LYS A 65 12.17 -15.25 7.64
C LYS A 65 13.32 -16.28 7.61
N GLY A 66 14.21 -16.23 6.61
CA GLY A 66 15.32 -17.17 6.47
C GLY A 66 14.88 -18.55 5.98
N VAL A 67 13.71 -18.67 5.35
CA VAL A 67 13.25 -19.93 4.75
C VAL A 67 14.16 -20.24 3.56
N ASN A 68 14.69 -21.46 3.48
CA ASN A 68 15.68 -21.82 2.46
C ASN A 68 15.09 -21.68 1.03
N MET A 69 15.62 -20.72 0.26
CA MET A 69 15.01 -20.16 -0.96
C MET A 69 15.37 -20.88 -2.26
N GLY A 70 15.97 -22.08 -2.24
CA GLY A 70 16.66 -22.68 -3.41
C GLY A 70 15.87 -22.81 -4.73
N TRP A 71 14.55 -22.55 -4.73
CA TRP A 71 13.65 -22.60 -5.89
C TRP A 71 12.82 -21.31 -6.09
N LYS A 72 12.90 -20.33 -5.19
CA LYS A 72 12.19 -19.05 -5.31
C LYS A 72 13.13 -17.99 -5.92
N PRO A 73 12.59 -17.10 -6.77
CA PRO A 73 13.38 -16.01 -7.34
C PRO A 73 13.92 -15.09 -6.25
N ASP A 74 15.09 -14.52 -6.48
CA ASP A 74 15.69 -13.53 -5.59
C ASP A 74 14.81 -12.27 -5.49
N PRO A 75 14.46 -11.77 -4.28
CA PRO A 75 13.60 -10.60 -4.13
C PRO A 75 14.13 -9.35 -4.84
N ASP A 76 15.44 -9.11 -4.83
CA ASP A 76 16.04 -7.95 -5.49
C ASP A 76 15.86 -8.05 -7.02
N SER A 77 16.02 -9.24 -7.62
CA SER A 77 15.72 -9.46 -9.04
C SER A 77 14.24 -9.20 -9.40
N LEU A 78 13.29 -9.53 -8.50
CA LEU A 78 11.88 -9.23 -8.69
C LEU A 78 11.60 -7.73 -8.61
N LEU A 79 12.25 -7.04 -7.67
CA LEU A 79 12.18 -5.60 -7.52
C LEU A 79 12.70 -4.88 -8.77
N GLU A 80 13.86 -5.27 -9.30
CA GLU A 80 14.41 -4.70 -10.54
C GLU A 80 13.45 -4.89 -11.71
N ALA A 81 12.87 -6.08 -11.86
CA ALA A 81 11.90 -6.36 -12.91
C ALA A 81 10.60 -5.54 -12.76
N LEU A 82 10.19 -5.26 -11.53
CA LEU A 82 9.03 -4.43 -11.20
C LEU A 82 9.30 -2.96 -11.53
N MET A 83 10.40 -2.41 -11.04
CA MET A 83 10.78 -1.02 -11.28
C MET A 83 11.05 -0.78 -12.77
N GLY A 84 11.69 -1.73 -13.46
CA GLY A 84 11.88 -1.65 -14.91
C GLY A 84 10.57 -1.71 -15.72
N LEU A 85 9.53 -2.39 -15.21
CA LEU A 85 8.19 -2.36 -15.83
C LEU A 85 7.55 -0.98 -15.66
N LEU A 86 7.67 -0.39 -14.47
CA LEU A 86 7.17 0.94 -14.15
C LEU A 86 7.85 2.00 -15.04
N GLU A 87 9.18 1.98 -15.15
CA GLU A 87 9.98 2.88 -16.01
C GLU A 87 9.55 2.83 -17.48
N LYS A 88 9.40 1.62 -18.04
CA LYS A 88 9.00 1.44 -19.44
C LYS A 88 7.59 1.95 -19.74
N ASN A 89 6.76 2.10 -18.72
CA ASN A 89 5.35 2.46 -18.83
C ASN A 89 5.03 3.78 -18.13
N ILE A 90 6.02 4.65 -17.94
CA ILE A 90 5.87 5.93 -17.23
C ILE A 90 4.77 6.82 -17.81
N ASN A 91 4.51 6.73 -19.11
CA ASN A 91 3.44 7.47 -19.79
C ASN A 91 2.02 7.11 -19.31
N TYR A 92 1.85 5.95 -18.67
CA TYR A 92 0.56 5.51 -18.12
C TYR A 92 0.40 5.86 -16.63
N ILE A 93 1.47 6.30 -15.97
CA ILE A 93 1.51 6.58 -14.54
C ILE A 93 0.83 7.93 -14.25
N ASN A 94 0.09 8.02 -13.15
CA ASN A 94 -0.48 9.28 -12.70
C ASN A 94 0.58 10.16 -11.98
N ILE A 95 0.32 11.47 -11.84
CA ILE A 95 1.28 12.41 -11.23
C ILE A 95 1.66 12.02 -9.80
N LYS A 96 0.72 11.47 -9.03
CA LYS A 96 0.96 11.07 -7.63
C LYS A 96 1.93 9.89 -7.54
N LEU A 97 1.68 8.83 -8.30
CA LEU A 97 2.56 7.67 -8.38
C LEU A 97 3.93 8.05 -8.97
N LEU A 98 3.97 8.97 -9.95
CA LEU A 98 5.23 9.48 -10.48
C LEU A 98 6.06 10.17 -9.39
N GLY A 99 5.45 11.04 -8.57
CA GLY A 99 6.15 11.70 -7.46
C GLY A 99 6.71 10.72 -6.44
N ILE A 100 5.90 9.74 -6.01
CA ILE A 100 6.35 8.68 -5.06
C ILE A 100 7.50 7.86 -5.67
N TYR A 101 7.42 7.57 -6.96
CA TYR A 101 8.46 6.82 -7.65
C TYR A 101 9.77 7.61 -7.81
N GLU A 102 9.70 8.91 -8.09
CA GLU A 102 10.88 9.78 -8.13
C GLU A 102 11.55 9.85 -6.76
N GLU A 103 10.78 10.01 -5.68
CA GLU A 103 11.29 9.97 -4.31
C GLU A 103 12.02 8.65 -4.01
N TYR A 104 11.44 7.51 -4.42
CA TYR A 104 12.09 6.22 -4.31
C TYR A 104 13.43 6.19 -5.07
N LYS A 105 13.48 6.68 -6.31
CA LYS A 105 14.71 6.70 -7.11
C LYS A 105 15.80 7.60 -6.51
N PHE A 106 15.42 8.75 -5.96
CA PHE A 106 16.35 9.60 -5.22
C PHE A 106 16.91 8.89 -3.98
N SER A 107 16.06 8.18 -3.24
CA SER A 107 16.49 7.40 -2.07
C SER A 107 17.46 6.27 -2.47
N GLU A 108 17.14 5.52 -3.53
CA GLU A 108 17.96 4.45 -4.08
C GLU A 108 19.35 4.97 -4.52
N LEU A 109 19.39 6.10 -5.24
CA LEU A 109 20.63 6.71 -5.69
C LEU A 109 21.49 7.19 -4.51
N ASN A 110 20.87 7.87 -3.54
CA ASN A 110 21.55 8.32 -2.34
C ASN A 110 22.17 7.16 -1.55
N PHE A 111 21.48 6.02 -1.50
CA PHE A 111 22.00 4.80 -0.88
C PHE A 111 23.22 4.26 -1.64
N LYS A 112 23.13 4.12 -2.97
CA LYS A 112 24.24 3.65 -3.83
C LYS A 112 25.49 4.52 -3.69
N LEU A 113 25.33 5.85 -3.72
CA LEU A 113 26.44 6.79 -3.55
C LEU A 113 27.13 6.66 -2.18
N LYS A 114 26.37 6.43 -1.10
CA LYS A 114 26.93 6.22 0.24
C LYS A 114 27.74 4.93 0.34
N MET A 115 27.32 3.88 -0.37
CA MET A 115 28.03 2.59 -0.45
C MET A 115 29.35 2.72 -1.23
N GLU A 116 29.34 3.43 -2.36
CA GLU A 116 30.53 3.65 -3.21
C GLU A 116 31.61 4.49 -2.52
N GLN A 117 31.22 5.41 -1.63
CA GLN A 117 32.15 6.26 -0.87
C GLN A 117 32.95 5.53 0.22
N GLY A 118 32.97 4.20 0.24
CA GLY A 118 33.86 3.42 1.10
C GLY A 118 33.59 3.54 2.60
N LYS A 119 32.46 4.15 3.01
CA LYS A 119 31.89 3.91 4.34
C LYS A 119 31.56 2.43 4.36
N LYS A 120 32.36 1.61 5.04
CA LYS A 120 32.00 0.24 5.46
C LYS A 120 30.79 0.34 6.37
N ALA A 121 29.64 0.68 5.82
CA ALA A 121 28.38 0.53 6.48
C ALA A 121 28.02 -0.94 6.26
N THR A 122 28.20 -1.77 7.28
CA THR A 122 27.16 -2.77 7.54
C THR A 122 25.83 -2.06 7.32
N LYS A 123 25.03 -2.53 6.34
CA LYS A 123 23.79 -1.88 5.87
C LYS A 123 23.10 -1.28 7.09
N ASP A 124 23.17 0.05 7.24
CA ASP A 124 22.66 0.74 8.43
C ASP A 124 21.19 0.30 8.56
N PRO A 125 20.79 -0.39 9.65
CA PRO A 125 19.45 -0.96 9.77
C PRO A 125 18.36 0.08 9.54
N TYR A 126 18.63 1.33 9.94
CA TYR A 126 17.75 2.46 9.68
C TYR A 126 17.61 2.76 8.19
N GLN A 127 18.72 2.83 7.45
CA GLN A 127 18.69 3.08 6.01
C GLN A 127 18.04 1.94 5.23
N ALA A 128 18.29 0.69 5.63
CA ALA A 128 17.63 -0.47 5.04
C ALA A 128 16.11 -0.44 5.26
N SER A 129 15.66 -0.01 6.45
CA SER A 129 14.23 0.17 6.75
C SER A 129 13.62 1.29 5.90
N GLN A 130 14.28 2.43 5.79
CA GLN A 130 13.82 3.57 4.98
C GLN A 130 13.72 3.22 3.48
N GLU A 131 14.71 2.50 2.94
CA GLU A 131 14.68 2.01 1.57
C GLU A 131 13.48 1.08 1.35
N PHE A 132 13.26 0.15 2.28
CA PHE A 132 12.13 -0.76 2.21
C PHE A 132 10.79 -0.02 2.30
N TYR A 133 10.67 0.96 3.20
CA TYR A 133 9.49 1.81 3.35
C TYR A 133 9.17 2.56 2.05
N ALA A 134 10.17 3.11 1.37
CA ALA A 134 10.00 3.79 0.08
C ALA A 134 9.50 2.83 -1.02
N ARG A 135 10.00 1.59 -1.08
CA ARG A 135 9.50 0.55 -1.99
C ARG A 135 8.02 0.26 -1.73
N LEU A 136 7.66 0.08 -0.47
CA LEU A 136 6.28 -0.19 -0.06
C LEU A 136 5.32 0.96 -0.42
N ALA A 137 5.77 2.21 -0.36
CA ALA A 137 4.96 3.36 -0.76
C ALA A 137 4.59 3.33 -2.25
N VAL A 138 5.52 2.94 -3.13
CA VAL A 138 5.24 2.76 -4.56
C VAL A 138 4.19 1.65 -4.75
N PHE A 139 4.35 0.53 -4.05
CA PHE A 139 3.42 -0.60 -4.18
C PHE A 139 2.02 -0.29 -3.67
N ASP A 140 1.93 0.41 -2.55
CA ASP A 140 0.67 0.88 -1.96
C ASP A 140 -0.14 1.69 -2.99
N GLU A 141 0.48 2.67 -3.65
CA GLU A 141 -0.19 3.49 -4.66
C GLU A 141 -0.60 2.69 -5.90
N VAL A 142 0.28 1.81 -6.40
CA VAL A 142 -0.02 0.96 -7.56
C VAL A 142 -1.23 0.06 -7.29
N LEU A 143 -1.29 -0.57 -6.12
CA LEU A 143 -2.37 -1.50 -5.79
C LEU A 143 -3.71 -0.77 -5.60
N HIS A 144 -3.71 0.43 -5.04
CA HIS A 144 -4.91 1.28 -4.98
C HIS A 144 -5.39 1.67 -6.39
N GLU A 145 -4.50 2.16 -7.25
CA GLU A 145 -4.87 2.49 -8.64
C GLU A 145 -5.36 1.27 -9.42
N TYR A 146 -4.79 0.08 -9.18
CA TYR A 146 -5.24 -1.15 -9.78
C TYR A 146 -6.69 -1.46 -9.41
N ILE A 147 -7.04 -1.39 -8.12
CA ILE A 147 -8.42 -1.60 -7.65
C ILE A 147 -9.37 -0.58 -8.29
N ASP A 148 -9.02 0.70 -8.25
CA ASP A 148 -9.84 1.78 -8.82
C ASP A 148 -10.07 1.57 -10.33
N LEU A 149 -9.04 1.18 -11.07
CA LEU A 149 -9.14 0.89 -12.50
C LEU A 149 -9.97 -0.35 -12.78
N SER A 150 -9.79 -1.42 -12.01
CA SER A 150 -10.59 -2.65 -12.12
C SER A 150 -12.07 -2.37 -11.90
N GLU A 151 -12.41 -1.55 -10.91
CA GLU A 151 -13.80 -1.16 -10.63
C GLU A 151 -14.39 -0.30 -11.75
N LYS A 152 -13.64 0.70 -12.24
CA LYS A 152 -14.06 1.54 -13.37
C LYS A 152 -14.29 0.73 -14.65
N LEU A 153 -13.45 -0.28 -14.91
CA LEU A 153 -13.52 -1.12 -16.10
C LEU A 153 -14.47 -2.32 -15.95
N GLY A 154 -15.01 -2.58 -14.75
CA GLY A 154 -15.82 -3.76 -14.46
C GLY A 154 -15.06 -5.09 -14.59
N VAL A 155 -13.74 -5.08 -14.36
CA VAL A 155 -12.90 -6.28 -14.46
C VAL A 155 -12.97 -7.05 -13.15
N ASN A 156 -13.26 -8.35 -13.25
CA ASN A 156 -13.21 -9.23 -12.09
C ASN A 156 -11.74 -9.56 -11.75
N ILE A 157 -11.32 -9.20 -10.54
CA ILE A 157 -9.97 -9.43 -10.03
C ILE A 157 -10.05 -10.29 -8.77
N ASN A 158 -8.96 -10.98 -8.43
CA ASN A 158 -8.84 -11.62 -7.13
C ASN A 158 -8.61 -10.54 -6.06
N LYS A 159 -9.71 -9.91 -5.63
CA LYS A 159 -9.71 -8.79 -4.68
C LYS A 159 -9.07 -9.18 -3.36
N ASP A 160 -9.31 -10.39 -2.88
CA ASP A 160 -8.80 -10.86 -1.58
C ASP A 160 -7.27 -10.90 -1.57
N LYS A 161 -6.65 -11.42 -2.65
CA LYS A 161 -5.19 -11.44 -2.74
C LYS A 161 -4.58 -10.02 -2.75
N VAL A 162 -5.26 -9.07 -3.40
CA VAL A 162 -4.79 -7.68 -3.51
C VAL A 162 -5.01 -6.91 -2.21
N TYR A 163 -6.21 -6.98 -1.63
CA TYR A 163 -6.53 -6.37 -0.34
C TYR A 163 -5.68 -6.93 0.78
N GLY A 164 -5.39 -8.22 0.72
CA GLY A 164 -4.48 -8.88 1.63
C GLY A 164 -3.08 -8.29 1.63
N VAL A 165 -2.46 -8.19 0.45
CA VAL A 165 -1.14 -7.57 0.31
C VAL A 165 -1.17 -6.09 0.70
N LEU A 166 -2.21 -5.34 0.32
CA LEU A 166 -2.40 -3.96 0.77
C LEU A 166 -2.49 -3.85 2.29
N SER A 167 -3.20 -4.77 2.95
CA SER A 167 -3.33 -4.79 4.40
C SER A 167 -1.99 -5.04 5.07
N ILE A 168 -1.16 -5.95 4.55
CA ILE A 168 0.21 -6.19 5.04
C ILE A 168 1.08 -4.93 4.88
N ILE A 169 1.06 -4.30 3.70
CA ILE A 169 1.83 -3.08 3.43
C ILE A 169 1.41 -1.97 4.40
N LYS A 170 0.09 -1.77 4.55
CA LYS A 170 -0.47 -0.73 5.40
C LYS A 170 -0.17 -0.98 6.87
N LEU A 171 -0.32 -2.22 7.33
CA LEU A 171 0.01 -2.61 8.70
C LEU A 171 1.49 -2.39 9.00
N TYR A 172 2.38 -2.79 8.11
CA TYR A 172 3.83 -2.57 8.27
C TYR A 172 4.15 -1.08 8.42
N LYS A 173 3.69 -0.24 7.49
CA LYS A 173 3.91 1.21 7.52
C LYS A 173 3.33 1.83 8.79
N PHE A 174 2.11 1.45 9.16
CA PHE A 174 1.45 1.96 10.35
C PHE A 174 2.20 1.60 11.64
N LEU A 175 2.67 0.36 11.78
CA LEU A 175 3.42 -0.07 12.96
C LEU A 175 4.79 0.64 13.05
N GLU A 176 5.52 0.76 11.94
CA GLU A 176 6.80 1.49 11.89
C GLU A 176 6.64 2.97 12.30
N ASP A 177 5.62 3.66 11.78
CA ASP A 177 5.34 5.07 12.09
C ASP A 177 5.13 5.32 13.60
N PHE A 178 4.77 4.28 14.34
CA PHE A 178 4.45 4.31 15.77
C PHE A 178 5.45 3.54 16.64
N CYS A 179 6.65 3.25 16.11
CA CYS A 179 7.76 2.60 16.83
C CYS A 179 7.54 1.11 17.18
N PHE A 180 6.71 0.40 16.41
CA PHE A 180 6.56 -1.06 16.49
C PHE A 180 7.41 -1.77 15.43
N GLY A 181 8.70 -1.46 15.34
CA GLY A 181 9.56 -1.96 14.25
C GLY A 181 9.78 -3.48 14.31
N SER A 182 9.98 -4.04 15.51
CA SER A 182 10.16 -5.49 15.70
C SER A 182 8.88 -6.24 15.36
N THR A 183 7.73 -5.74 15.84
CA THR A 183 6.40 -6.29 15.55
C THR A 183 6.06 -6.18 14.06
N ALA A 184 6.31 -5.03 13.42
CA ALA A 184 6.07 -4.82 12.00
C ALA A 184 6.83 -5.84 11.15
N LYS A 185 8.13 -6.01 11.46
CA LYS A 185 8.99 -6.98 10.79
C LYS A 185 8.49 -8.41 10.99
N PHE A 186 8.16 -8.81 12.22
CA PHE A 186 7.64 -10.14 12.51
C PHE A 186 6.35 -10.45 11.75
N LEU A 187 5.40 -9.52 11.72
CA LEU A 187 4.14 -9.71 11.00
C LEU A 187 4.36 -9.74 9.48
N PHE A 188 5.29 -8.93 8.96
CA PHE A 188 5.66 -8.96 7.54
C PHE A 188 6.37 -10.27 7.15
N GLU A 189 7.29 -10.78 7.96
CA GLU A 189 7.93 -12.09 7.74
C GLU A 189 6.92 -13.24 7.70
N ASN A 190 5.73 -13.03 8.28
CA ASN A 190 4.63 -13.98 8.28
C ASN A 190 3.44 -13.52 7.43
N ALA A 191 3.68 -12.64 6.45
CA ALA A 191 2.64 -12.02 5.63
C ALA A 191 1.66 -13.02 5.02
N MET A 192 2.11 -14.19 4.56
CA MET A 192 1.21 -15.20 4.00
C MET A 192 0.18 -15.71 5.02
N HIS A 193 0.60 -15.94 6.27
CA HIS A 193 -0.27 -16.44 7.33
C HIS A 193 -1.18 -15.33 7.85
N VAL A 194 -0.60 -14.17 8.18
CA VAL A 194 -1.36 -12.97 8.59
C VAL A 194 -2.41 -12.62 7.54
N ASN A 195 -2.06 -12.74 6.27
CA ASN A 195 -3.00 -12.48 5.20
C ASN A 195 -4.13 -13.52 5.15
N ASN A 196 -3.80 -14.81 5.01
CA ASN A 196 -4.82 -15.84 4.82
C ASN A 196 -5.76 -15.98 6.02
N ASP A 197 -5.26 -15.76 7.23
CA ASP A 197 -5.98 -16.07 8.47
C ASP A 197 -6.68 -14.83 9.07
N THR A 198 -6.23 -13.61 8.74
CA THR A 198 -6.65 -12.39 9.44
C THR A 198 -7.03 -11.23 8.52
N LEU A 199 -6.22 -10.92 7.50
CA LEU A 199 -6.29 -9.65 6.75
C LEU A 199 -6.66 -9.79 5.27
N GLY A 200 -6.98 -11.00 4.81
CA GLY A 200 -7.18 -11.34 3.40
C GLY A 200 -8.30 -10.62 2.70
N GLU A 201 -9.27 -10.10 3.44
CA GLU A 201 -10.43 -9.43 2.86
C GLU A 201 -10.34 -7.91 2.98
N ARG A 202 -11.20 -7.22 2.23
CA ARG A 202 -11.39 -5.76 2.32
C ARG A 202 -11.64 -5.29 3.76
N SER A 203 -12.30 -6.11 4.57
CA SER A 203 -12.59 -5.83 5.98
C SER A 203 -11.30 -5.63 6.80
N GLY A 204 -10.26 -6.42 6.55
CA GLY A 204 -8.94 -6.26 7.19
C GLY A 204 -8.30 -4.91 6.88
N LEU A 205 -8.28 -4.52 5.60
CA LEU A 205 -7.75 -3.23 5.17
C LEU A 205 -8.52 -2.06 5.80
N LEU A 206 -9.86 -2.14 5.82
CA LEU A 206 -10.71 -1.11 6.43
C LEU A 206 -10.45 -0.99 7.93
N LYS A 207 -10.30 -2.12 8.63
CA LYS A 207 -10.02 -2.14 10.06
C LYS A 207 -8.68 -1.48 10.40
N ILE A 208 -7.61 -1.82 9.67
CA ILE A 208 -6.30 -1.17 9.85
C ILE A 208 -6.42 0.34 9.59
N THR A 209 -7.13 0.72 8.54
CA THR A 209 -7.36 2.13 8.20
C THR A 209 -8.11 2.87 9.30
N GLU A 210 -9.14 2.26 9.88
CA GLU A 210 -9.92 2.84 10.98
C GLU A 210 -9.06 3.04 12.22
N VAL A 211 -8.29 2.02 12.62
CA VAL A 211 -7.38 2.08 13.76
C VAL A 211 -6.30 3.14 13.54
N GLU A 212 -5.73 3.21 12.35
CA GLU A 212 -4.74 4.23 11.98
C GLU A 212 -5.32 5.65 12.12
N MET A 213 -6.51 5.91 11.54
CA MET A 213 -7.15 7.23 11.63
C MET A 213 -7.42 7.64 13.08
N LYS A 214 -7.95 6.73 13.91
CA LYS A 214 -8.19 7.01 15.34
C LYS A 214 -6.88 7.32 16.07
N THR A 215 -5.85 6.53 15.80
CA THR A 215 -4.52 6.68 16.42
C THR A 215 -3.89 8.02 16.06
N ARG A 216 -3.87 8.38 14.76
CA ARG A 216 -3.33 9.66 14.29
C ARG A 216 -4.13 10.85 14.80
N SER A 217 -5.46 10.75 14.85
CA SER A 217 -6.30 11.83 15.40
C SER A 217 -5.97 12.12 16.87
N ILE A 218 -5.73 11.10 17.69
CA ILE A 218 -5.31 11.27 19.08
C ILE A 218 -3.92 11.87 19.16
N GLU A 219 -2.98 11.39 18.33
CA GLU A 219 -1.62 11.92 18.26
C GLU A 219 -1.60 13.42 17.91
N GLU A 220 -2.33 13.82 16.88
CA GLU A 220 -2.46 15.21 16.44
C GLU A 220 -3.08 16.09 17.54
N TYR A 221 -4.14 15.60 18.18
CA TYR A 221 -4.78 16.30 19.29
C TYR A 221 -3.81 16.49 20.46
N ALA A 222 -3.09 15.44 20.88
CA ALA A 222 -2.13 15.50 21.97
C ALA A 222 -0.99 16.49 21.65
N LYS A 223 -0.35 16.35 20.48
CA LYS A 223 0.71 17.26 20.03
C LYS A 223 0.28 18.72 20.03
N LYS A 224 -0.96 19.01 19.59
CA LYS A 224 -1.49 20.37 19.54
C LYS A 224 -1.72 20.99 20.92
N HIS A 225 -2.10 20.21 21.92
CA HIS A 225 -2.51 20.74 23.24
C HIS A 225 -1.44 20.61 24.32
N THR A 226 -0.64 19.55 24.30
CA THR A 226 0.40 19.30 25.32
C THR A 226 1.82 19.43 24.77
N GLY A 227 2.00 19.45 23.44
CA GLY A 227 3.32 19.38 22.81
C GLY A 227 3.98 17.99 22.92
N GLU A 228 3.30 17.03 23.55
CA GLU A 228 3.80 15.68 23.81
C GLU A 228 2.92 14.62 23.14
N PHE A 229 3.46 13.41 23.01
CA PHE A 229 2.68 12.23 22.63
C PHE A 229 1.82 11.74 23.80
N SER A 230 0.58 11.32 23.51
CA SER A 230 -0.27 10.63 24.49
C SER A 230 -0.08 9.12 24.39
N GLN A 231 -0.03 8.43 25.53
CA GLN A 231 -0.10 6.96 25.57
C GLN A 231 -1.42 6.43 24.99
N ASP A 232 -2.48 7.24 24.98
CA ASP A 232 -3.80 6.82 24.51
C ASP A 232 -3.84 6.51 23.01
N CYS A 233 -2.88 7.03 22.23
CA CYS A 233 -2.80 6.69 20.81
C CYS A 233 -2.51 5.19 20.61
N TYR A 234 -1.76 4.58 21.52
CA TYR A 234 -1.38 3.17 21.43
C TYR A 234 -2.48 2.19 21.78
N LYS A 235 -3.54 2.64 22.46
CA LYS A 235 -4.64 1.76 22.89
C LYS A 235 -5.24 0.95 21.74
N TYR A 236 -5.63 1.63 20.66
CA TYR A 236 -6.24 0.97 19.51
C TYR A 236 -5.25 0.09 18.73
N MET A 237 -3.96 0.44 18.77
CA MET A 237 -2.92 -0.40 18.18
C MET A 237 -2.78 -1.72 18.93
N PHE A 238 -2.72 -1.67 20.27
CA PHE A 238 -2.66 -2.89 21.08
C PHE A 238 -3.91 -3.75 20.90
N GLU A 239 -5.10 -3.14 20.85
CA GLU A 239 -6.36 -3.85 20.54
C GLU A 239 -6.27 -4.60 19.21
N LEU A 240 -5.79 -3.95 18.15
CA LEU A 240 -5.58 -4.58 16.85
C LEU A 240 -4.56 -5.73 16.92
N LEU A 241 -3.45 -5.56 17.64
CA LEU A 241 -2.42 -6.57 17.79
C LEU A 241 -2.91 -7.79 18.59
N TYR A 242 -3.76 -7.61 19.61
CA TYR A 242 -4.36 -8.73 20.34
C TYR A 242 -5.29 -9.56 19.46
N GLU A 243 -6.08 -8.91 18.60
CA GLU A 243 -6.96 -9.63 17.68
C GLU A 243 -6.16 -10.41 16.65
N ILE A 244 -5.06 -9.82 16.14
CA ILE A 244 -4.13 -10.52 15.26
C ILE A 244 -3.50 -11.71 15.99
N ASP A 245 -3.05 -11.54 17.24
CA ASP A 245 -2.50 -12.61 18.07
C ASP A 245 -3.49 -13.76 18.26
N GLU A 246 -4.74 -13.45 18.61
CA GLU A 246 -5.78 -14.44 18.84
C GLU A 246 -6.06 -15.26 17.58
N LEU A 247 -6.10 -14.62 16.42
CA LEU A 247 -6.32 -15.31 15.14
C LEU A 247 -5.11 -16.17 14.73
N LEU A 248 -3.89 -15.66 14.91
CA LEU A 248 -2.66 -16.41 14.63
C LEU A 248 -2.47 -17.60 15.58
N SER A 249 -2.92 -17.46 16.84
CA SER A 249 -2.79 -18.51 17.87
C SER A 249 -3.59 -19.77 17.52
N TRP A 250 -4.68 -19.64 16.75
CA TRP A 250 -5.49 -20.78 16.30
C TRP A 250 -4.79 -21.59 15.20
N THR A 251 -3.93 -20.95 14.40
CA THR A 251 -3.24 -21.60 13.29
C THR A 251 -1.84 -22.14 13.62
N TYR A 252 -1.20 -21.76 14.74
CA TYR A 252 0.23 -22.08 14.95
C TYR A 252 0.73 -22.35 16.39
N ASP A 253 1.16 -23.60 16.63
CA ASP A 253 2.15 -24.03 17.66
C ASP A 253 3.62 -23.83 17.22
N LYS A 254 3.87 -23.34 15.99
CA LYS A 254 5.20 -23.43 15.31
C LYS A 254 6.02 -22.14 15.25
N PHE A 255 5.59 -21.03 15.86
CA PHE A 255 6.43 -19.83 15.91
C PHE A 255 7.46 -19.95 17.03
N ASN A 256 8.75 -19.85 16.69
CA ASN A 256 9.85 -19.90 17.66
C ASN A 256 9.85 -18.72 18.65
N LYS A 257 9.12 -17.63 18.34
CA LYS A 257 8.86 -16.47 19.19
C LYS A 257 7.40 -16.04 19.03
N LYS A 258 6.76 -15.62 20.12
CA LYS A 258 5.36 -15.16 20.11
C LYS A 258 5.31 -13.70 19.66
N LEU A 259 4.18 -13.25 19.10
CA LEU A 259 3.95 -11.83 18.78
C LEU A 259 4.22 -10.93 20.00
N LYS A 260 3.82 -11.42 21.19
CA LYS A 260 4.11 -10.80 22.49
C LYS A 260 5.58 -10.39 22.67
N ASP A 261 6.53 -11.25 22.29
CA ASP A 261 7.96 -11.01 22.51
C ASP A 261 8.46 -9.82 21.68
N HIS A 262 7.93 -9.68 20.47
CA HIS A 262 8.23 -8.55 19.58
C HIS A 262 7.59 -7.24 20.06
N VAL A 263 6.36 -7.33 20.59
CA VAL A 263 5.69 -6.18 21.19
C VAL A 263 6.44 -5.71 22.45
N GLU A 264 6.95 -6.63 23.27
CA GLU A 264 7.76 -6.31 24.44
C GLU A 264 9.07 -5.60 24.05
N GLU A 265 9.74 -6.03 22.98
CA GLU A 265 10.93 -5.35 22.45
C GLU A 265 10.62 -3.91 22.01
N ASP A 266 9.49 -3.69 21.36
CA ASP A 266 9.05 -2.38 20.89
C ASP A 266 8.66 -1.43 22.02
N LEU A 267 8.21 -1.93 23.18
CA LEU A 267 7.85 -1.11 24.34
C LEU A 267 8.98 -0.19 24.81
N GLY A 268 10.24 -0.63 24.67
CA GLY A 268 11.40 0.22 25.00
C GLY A 268 11.46 1.48 24.13
N PHE A 269 11.25 1.34 22.81
CA PHE A 269 11.22 2.45 21.87
C PHE A 269 10.00 3.35 22.08
N ILE A 270 8.86 2.76 22.40
CA ILE A 270 7.63 3.51 22.70
C ILE A 270 7.81 4.35 23.98
N CYS A 271 8.35 3.76 25.06
CA CYS A 271 8.62 4.48 26.30
C CYS A 271 9.60 5.64 26.07
N TRP A 272 10.63 5.42 25.25
CA TRP A 272 11.56 6.47 24.84
C TRP A 272 10.84 7.61 24.10
N ARG A 273 9.98 7.30 23.12
CA ARG A 273 9.20 8.31 22.37
C ARG A 273 8.22 9.09 23.25
N LEU A 274 7.60 8.43 24.22
CA LEU A 274 6.66 9.05 25.16
C LEU A 274 7.34 9.84 26.30
N HIS A 275 8.64 9.65 26.50
CA HIS A 275 9.36 10.09 27.72
C HIS A 275 8.68 9.60 29.02
N LYS A 276 8.02 8.43 28.97
CA LYS A 276 7.23 7.86 30.08
C LYS A 276 7.39 6.35 30.10
N ASN A 277 7.46 5.79 31.30
CA ASN A 277 7.42 4.34 31.47
C ASN A 277 5.98 3.85 31.39
N ILE A 278 5.74 2.94 30.46
CA ILE A 278 4.47 2.25 30.33
C ILE A 278 4.52 0.98 31.19
N ASN A 279 3.42 0.64 31.85
CA ASN A 279 3.30 -0.64 32.55
C ASN A 279 3.19 -1.79 31.53
N ALA A 280 4.34 -2.38 31.19
CA ALA A 280 4.44 -3.49 30.25
C ALA A 280 3.56 -4.68 30.66
N ASP A 281 3.55 -5.05 31.94
CA ASP A 281 2.78 -6.20 32.43
C ASP A 281 1.28 -6.04 32.19
N ALA A 282 0.74 -4.84 32.38
CA ALA A 282 -0.67 -4.56 32.15
C ALA A 282 -1.04 -4.65 30.66
N LEU A 283 -0.16 -4.18 29.77
CA LEU A 283 -0.37 -4.22 28.32
C LEU A 283 -0.05 -5.56 27.68
N LEU A 284 0.86 -6.35 28.25
CA LEU A 284 1.26 -7.63 27.67
C LEU A 284 0.37 -8.78 28.15
N LYS A 285 -0.43 -8.57 29.20
CA LYS A 285 -1.35 -9.57 29.77
C LYS A 285 -2.37 -10.15 28.78
N PRO A 286 -2.94 -9.41 27.82
CA PRO A 286 -3.94 -9.96 26.91
C PRO A 286 -3.37 -10.83 25.77
N PHE A 287 -2.06 -10.79 25.50
CA PHE A 287 -1.42 -11.71 24.52
C PHE A 287 -1.36 -13.14 25.07
N LYS A 288 -1.63 -14.15 24.22
CA LYS A 288 -1.76 -15.56 24.63
C LYS A 288 -0.45 -16.37 24.52
#